data_AF-A0A166XVW7-F1
#
_entry.id   AF-A0A166XVW7-F1
#
_cell.length_a   1.000
_cell.length_b   1.000
_cell.length_c   1.000
_cell.angle_alpha   90.00
_cell.angle_beta   90.00
_cell.angle_gamma   90.00
#
_symmetry.space_group_name_H-M   'P 1'
#
loop_
_entity.id
_entity.type
_entity.pdbx_description
1 polymer ?
#
loop_
_entity_poly.entity_id
_entity_poly.type
_entity_poly.pdbx_seq_one_letter_code
_entity_poly.pdbx_strand_id
1 'polypeptide(L)'
;LRLLVSLTLPPSQRLSSFSHLCLVGPSHHRHPDDQIAIREPGRIRRLEARQTATMLFSNLGRAALAAATFATLSLAQSSNSPDLGQSTFVAPEKNVAFGFTVPENSGEDVFITMRAPIDRTWAAIGIGQDRMEGSLIFMIYRDESGSGVTFSPRVAYGNYEPTYYDRMKWETLPGTGVFNGSMFFSARCTDHCRSWPGGWVDVSNENQKAIYAVGPKGGFFSNKRDTSVKFHEEFGRFTINMKRTIGPGDAPVLKGDAVNEGTNQISANDGRRDYKSIFHAVLMVGSLVFLIPFGAVLLRLGNMVRWHALNQGVALLIVIVGFVLGVLTSFWYSRSRGFKSAHQIIGFIVVAFLLAQFAVGFLHHQKYKKTQQTTPYKTVHVWLGRIIIALGTFNAFLGFSFAMNRKFNYFLAAFIILMLLVSLFFTFGGKWVRGRMPAKFGNQAQGGYNPEPWRQAPTHGGYAYDGGAPPAYQPPSHQNQTIGLTSMVADPAQPTKERSGSRDYRNNDLGSAHQPREMV
;
A
#
# COMPACT_ATOMS: atom_id res chain seq x y z
N LEU A 1 -4.08 -13.68 -27.60
CA LEU A 1 -3.07 -14.57 -28.20
C LEU A 1 -2.32 -13.73 -29.25
N ARG A 2 -0.97 -13.72 -29.21
CA ARG A 2 -0.06 -12.70 -29.77
C ARG A 2 0.09 -11.42 -28.92
N LEU A 3 0.83 -11.53 -27.82
CA LEU A 3 2.10 -10.82 -27.63
C LEU A 3 2.71 -11.28 -26.31
N LEU A 4 3.59 -12.26 -26.40
CA LEU A 4 4.49 -12.70 -25.34
C LEU A 4 5.73 -13.23 -26.07
N VAL A 5 6.90 -12.94 -25.50
CA VAL A 5 8.27 -13.35 -25.89
C VAL A 5 9.03 -12.37 -26.80
N SER A 6 9.81 -11.50 -26.17
CA SER A 6 11.29 -11.53 -26.31
C SER A 6 11.98 -10.71 -25.22
N LEU A 7 12.64 -11.43 -24.32
CA LEU A 7 13.75 -10.97 -23.50
C LEU A 7 15.05 -11.31 -24.26
N THR A 8 16.06 -10.43 -24.26
CA THR A 8 17.46 -10.68 -23.82
C THR A 8 18.53 -9.74 -24.46
N LEU A 9 19.10 -8.88 -23.60
CA LEU A 9 20.52 -8.42 -23.43
C LEU A 9 21.24 -7.36 -24.35
N PRO A 10 22.18 -6.54 -23.79
CA PRO A 10 22.85 -5.35 -24.38
C PRO A 10 24.35 -5.61 -24.74
N PRO A 11 25.17 -4.70 -25.35
CA PRO A 11 25.81 -3.55 -24.64
C PRO A 11 26.29 -2.31 -25.48
N SER A 12 26.63 -1.25 -24.74
CA SER A 12 27.74 -0.27 -24.88
C SER A 12 27.99 0.61 -26.13
N GLN A 13 28.32 1.88 -25.81
CA GLN A 13 29.04 2.91 -26.58
C GLN A 13 28.32 3.67 -27.70
N ARG A 14 27.87 4.90 -27.38
CA ARG A 14 28.17 6.09 -28.21
C ARG A 14 28.47 7.31 -27.33
N LEU A 15 29.68 7.81 -27.51
CA LEU A 15 30.21 9.08 -27.00
C LEU A 15 30.00 10.19 -28.05
N SER A 16 30.26 11.42 -27.61
CA SER A 16 30.36 12.73 -28.32
C SER A 16 29.03 13.47 -28.55
N SER A 17 28.72 14.53 -27.80
CA SER A 17 29.36 15.87 -27.67
C SER A 17 28.90 16.82 -28.79
N PHE A 18 28.11 17.84 -28.43
CA PHE A 18 28.16 19.17 -29.05
C PHE A 18 27.67 20.23 -28.05
N SER A 19 28.51 21.23 -27.85
CA SER A 19 28.38 22.38 -26.96
C SER A 19 27.76 23.60 -27.67
N HIS A 20 27.47 24.62 -26.85
CA HIS A 20 27.22 26.05 -27.13
C HIS A 20 25.76 26.53 -27.12
N LEU A 21 25.42 27.32 -26.10
CA LEU A 21 25.24 28.77 -26.28
C LEU A 21 25.38 29.53 -24.94
N CYS A 22 26.17 30.61 -24.97
CA CYS A 22 26.29 31.66 -23.95
C CYS A 22 25.24 32.76 -24.19
N LEU A 23 24.90 33.53 -23.14
CA LEU A 23 24.75 35.01 -23.07
C LEU A 23 24.03 35.36 -21.74
N VAL A 24 24.70 35.90 -20.72
CA VAL A 24 24.94 37.34 -20.40
C VAL A 24 23.70 38.12 -19.93
N GLY A 25 23.76 38.62 -18.68
CA GLY A 25 23.40 40.00 -18.33
C GLY A 25 22.08 40.28 -17.58
N PRO A 26 22.11 40.85 -16.36
CA PRO A 26 20.93 41.21 -15.56
C PRO A 26 20.52 42.69 -15.74
N SER A 27 19.27 43.03 -15.44
CA SER A 27 18.83 44.44 -15.30
C SER A 27 17.89 44.65 -14.10
N HIS A 28 18.26 45.63 -13.29
CA HIS A 28 17.53 46.24 -12.19
C HIS A 28 16.35 47.09 -12.69
N HIS A 29 15.23 47.09 -11.96
CA HIS A 29 14.40 48.26 -11.61
C HIS A 29 13.34 47.80 -10.58
N ARG A 30 13.18 48.37 -9.38
CA ARG A 30 12.89 49.73 -8.88
C ARG A 30 11.46 49.71 -8.27
N HIS A 31 11.38 49.96 -6.96
CA HIS A 31 10.18 50.19 -6.14
C HIS A 31 9.39 51.44 -6.59
N PRO A 32 8.09 51.59 -6.25
CA PRO A 32 7.64 52.23 -4.97
C PRO A 32 6.51 51.43 -4.27
N ASP A 33 6.48 51.33 -2.93
CA ASP A 33 5.79 52.21 -1.96
C ASP A 33 4.27 52.29 -2.13
N ASP A 34 3.53 51.74 -1.16
CA ASP A 34 2.35 52.40 -0.60
C ASP A 34 1.96 51.87 0.79
N GLN A 35 1.69 52.83 1.68
CA GLN A 35 1.33 52.66 3.09
C GLN A 35 -0.16 52.40 3.30
N ILE A 36 -0.53 51.61 4.32
CA ILE A 36 -1.80 51.80 5.04
C ILE A 36 -1.57 51.57 6.55
N ALA A 37 -1.88 52.59 7.35
CA ALA A 37 -1.90 52.58 8.81
C ALA A 37 -3.35 52.64 9.32
N ILE A 38 -3.73 51.83 10.32
CA ILE A 38 -4.90 52.07 11.18
C ILE A 38 -4.63 51.62 12.64
N ARG A 39 -4.43 52.64 13.48
CA ARG A 39 -4.97 52.93 14.84
C ARG A 39 -5.20 51.84 15.91
N GLU A 40 -4.54 52.08 17.05
CA GLU A 40 -4.65 51.57 18.42
C GLU A 40 -5.86 52.16 19.23
N PRO A 41 -6.25 51.63 20.41
CA PRO A 41 -5.63 52.03 21.71
C PRO A 41 -5.59 51.01 22.87
N GLY A 42 -4.41 50.91 23.52
CA GLY A 42 -4.22 51.40 24.91
C GLY A 42 -4.28 50.42 26.10
N ARG A 43 -3.13 50.25 26.82
CA ARG A 43 -3.01 50.44 28.28
C ARG A 43 -1.54 50.55 28.75
N ILE A 44 -1.34 51.38 29.78
CA ILE A 44 -0.13 52.10 30.22
C ILE A 44 0.64 51.38 31.36
N ARG A 45 1.98 51.48 31.37
CA ARG A 45 2.94 51.87 32.47
C ARG A 45 4.28 51.14 32.24
N ARG A 46 5.35 51.74 31.71
CA ARG A 46 6.24 52.84 32.16
C ARG A 46 7.15 52.45 33.33
N LEU A 47 8.46 52.34 33.03
CA LEU A 47 9.68 52.73 33.78
C LEU A 47 10.87 52.35 32.86
N GLU A 48 11.41 53.26 32.04
CA GLU A 48 12.55 54.16 32.34
C GLU A 48 13.83 53.40 32.78
N ALA A 49 15.04 53.62 32.26
CA ALA A 49 15.57 54.65 31.37
C ALA A 49 17.00 54.28 30.87
N ARG A 50 17.37 54.88 29.70
CA ARG A 50 18.69 55.49 29.33
C ARG A 50 19.94 54.59 29.33
N GLN A 51 20.82 54.53 28.31
CA GLN A 51 21.46 55.55 27.44
C GLN A 51 22.21 54.75 26.33
N THR A 52 22.01 54.86 24.99
CA THR A 52 22.60 55.80 23.99
C THR A 52 23.94 56.42 24.37
N ALA A 53 24.99 56.58 23.54
CA ALA A 53 25.31 56.45 22.12
C ALA A 53 26.88 56.46 22.04
N THR A 54 27.59 56.19 20.95
CA THR A 54 27.88 57.15 19.84
C THR A 54 28.94 56.53 18.92
N MET A 55 28.86 56.89 17.65
CA MET A 55 29.51 56.31 16.47
C MET A 55 30.92 56.86 16.11
N LEU A 56 31.64 56.08 15.29
CA LEU A 56 32.41 56.41 14.06
C LEU A 56 33.28 57.69 14.01
N PHE A 57 34.55 57.56 13.56
CA PHE A 57 35.00 57.97 12.21
C PHE A 57 36.54 57.91 12.01
N SER A 58 36.91 57.64 10.75
CA SER A 58 38.11 58.08 10.00
C SER A 58 39.23 57.06 9.70
N ASN A 59 39.30 56.72 8.41
CA ASN A 59 40.41 56.09 7.71
C ASN A 59 41.45 57.17 7.33
N LEU A 60 42.74 56.88 7.51
CA LEU A 60 43.81 57.42 6.67
C LEU A 60 44.91 56.35 6.53
N GLY A 61 45.16 55.93 5.30
CA GLY A 61 46.15 54.93 4.96
C GLY A 61 47.57 55.50 4.93
N ARG A 62 48.53 54.68 5.36
CA ARG A 62 49.91 54.70 4.86
C ARG A 62 50.41 53.27 4.74
N ALA A 63 50.69 52.88 3.49
CA ALA A 63 51.47 51.71 3.16
C ALA A 63 52.93 51.97 3.55
N ALA A 64 53.55 51.03 4.25
CA ALA A 64 55.00 50.86 4.29
C ALA A 64 55.29 49.36 4.29
N LEU A 65 56.10 48.96 3.31
CA LEU A 65 56.58 47.61 3.09
C LEU A 65 57.24 47.05 4.36
N ALA A 66 56.81 45.87 4.77
CA ALA A 66 57.65 44.92 5.48
C ALA A 66 57.53 43.58 4.74
N ALA A 67 58.55 43.29 3.92
CA ALA A 67 58.73 41.99 3.30
C ALA A 67 59.11 40.98 4.40
N ALA A 68 58.11 40.35 5.00
CA ALA A 68 58.29 39.12 5.75
C ALA A 68 58.20 37.97 4.75
N THR A 69 59.35 37.50 4.28
CA THR A 69 59.48 36.19 3.62
C THR A 69 59.09 35.11 4.62
N PHE A 70 57.81 34.74 4.66
CA PHE A 70 57.41 33.47 5.25
C PHE A 70 57.93 32.38 4.32
N ALA A 71 59.07 31.78 4.69
CA ALA A 71 59.40 30.45 4.23
C ALA A 71 58.29 29.52 4.74
N THR A 72 57.30 29.22 3.88
CA THR A 72 56.40 28.11 4.12
C THR A 72 57.24 26.85 4.05
N LEU A 73 57.65 26.36 5.21
CA LEU A 73 58.16 25.02 5.36
C LEU A 73 56.99 24.09 5.00
N SER A 74 56.96 23.65 3.74
CA SER A 74 56.10 22.57 3.29
C SER A 74 56.53 21.30 4.01
N LEU A 75 56.11 21.13 5.27
CA LEU A 75 56.01 19.79 5.82
C LEU A 75 54.97 19.09 4.96
N ALA A 76 55.44 18.32 3.98
CA ALA A 76 54.73 17.15 3.54
C ALA A 76 54.50 16.31 4.81
N GLN A 77 53.33 16.47 5.43
CA GLN A 77 52.81 15.48 6.35
C GLN A 77 52.61 14.23 5.51
N SER A 78 53.64 13.38 5.50
CA SER A 78 53.46 11.95 5.37
C SER A 78 52.39 11.60 6.40
N SER A 79 51.18 11.32 5.92
CA SER A 79 50.11 10.72 6.71
C SER A 79 50.49 9.25 6.96
N ASN A 80 51.60 9.02 7.65
CA ASN A 80 51.83 7.76 8.35
C ASN A 80 50.97 7.82 9.62
N SER A 81 49.64 7.78 9.44
CA SER A 81 48.78 7.34 10.52
C SER A 81 49.32 5.97 10.94
N PRO A 82 49.64 5.74 12.23
CA PRO A 82 50.05 4.41 12.67
C PRO A 82 48.99 3.42 12.20
N ASP A 83 49.42 2.35 11.52
CA ASP A 83 48.49 1.28 11.13
C ASP A 83 47.93 0.68 12.41
N LEU A 84 46.67 0.98 12.70
CA LEU A 84 45.98 0.54 13.92
C LEU A 84 45.70 -0.96 13.91
N GLY A 85 46.09 -1.69 12.87
CA GLY A 85 45.76 -3.10 12.73
C GLY A 85 44.25 -3.29 12.64
N GLN A 86 43.55 -2.40 11.92
CA GLN A 86 42.10 -2.49 11.71
C GLN A 86 41.80 -2.76 10.23
N SER A 87 40.68 -3.42 9.95
CA SER A 87 40.13 -3.47 8.58
C SER A 87 38.86 -2.62 8.52
N THR A 88 38.82 -1.69 7.56
CA THR A 88 37.72 -0.76 7.36
C THR A 88 37.07 -0.99 6.00
N PHE A 89 35.75 -1.08 6.01
CA PHE A 89 34.89 -1.17 4.84
C PHE A 89 33.97 0.06 4.76
N VAL A 90 33.79 0.60 3.56
CA VAL A 90 32.85 1.66 3.23
C VAL A 90 32.12 1.24 1.96
N ALA A 91 30.79 1.09 2.06
CA ALA A 91 29.96 0.75 0.91
C ALA A 91 30.06 1.83 -0.18
N PRO A 92 29.89 1.50 -1.48
CA PRO A 92 30.07 2.44 -2.58
C PRO A 92 29.23 3.71 -2.46
N GLU A 93 27.98 3.57 -2.03
CA GLU A 93 27.05 4.69 -1.83
C GLU A 93 27.24 5.41 -0.48
N LYS A 94 28.27 5.02 0.29
CA LYS A 94 28.63 5.56 1.62
C LYS A 94 27.49 5.47 2.65
N ASN A 95 26.51 4.58 2.43
CA ASN A 95 25.35 4.41 3.31
C ASN A 95 25.61 3.44 4.49
N VAL A 96 26.75 2.75 4.49
CA VAL A 96 27.23 1.99 5.64
C VAL A 96 28.76 1.91 5.60
N ALA A 97 29.38 2.04 6.76
CA ALA A 97 30.78 1.78 6.98
C ALA A 97 30.96 0.87 8.20
N PHE A 98 32.02 0.06 8.17
CA PHE A 98 32.30 -0.96 9.15
C PHE A 98 33.80 -1.02 9.45
N GLY A 99 34.16 -1.07 10.72
CA GLY A 99 35.52 -1.34 11.16
C GLY A 99 35.53 -2.59 12.01
N PHE A 100 36.61 -3.37 11.90
CA PHE A 100 36.80 -4.61 12.65
C PHE A 100 38.24 -4.74 13.13
N THR A 101 38.40 -5.09 14.41
CA THR A 101 39.69 -5.34 15.07
C THR A 101 39.57 -6.57 15.98
N VAL A 102 40.64 -7.34 16.08
CA VAL A 102 40.81 -8.52 16.93
C VAL A 102 42.01 -8.24 17.85
N PRO A 103 41.83 -8.17 19.18
CA PRO A 103 42.95 -7.89 20.07
C PRO A 103 43.99 -9.02 20.08
N GLU A 104 45.26 -8.66 20.04
CA GLU A 104 46.37 -9.57 20.30
C GLU A 104 46.21 -10.23 21.67
N ASN A 105 46.36 -11.55 21.73
CA ASN A 105 46.29 -12.35 22.96
C ASN A 105 44.95 -12.27 23.72
N SER A 106 43.87 -11.84 23.07
CA SER A 106 42.51 -11.99 23.60
C SER A 106 41.90 -13.33 23.15
N GLY A 107 41.01 -13.90 23.96
CA GLY A 107 40.36 -15.18 23.65
C GLY A 107 39.48 -15.09 22.40
N GLU A 108 38.19 -14.79 22.59
CA GLU A 108 37.22 -14.68 21.48
C GLU A 108 36.82 -13.24 21.15
N ASP A 109 37.44 -12.27 21.82
CA ASP A 109 37.04 -10.87 21.74
C ASP A 109 37.21 -10.28 20.34
N VAL A 110 36.24 -9.46 19.94
CA VAL A 110 36.30 -8.67 18.72
C VAL A 110 35.73 -7.28 18.97
N PHE A 111 36.33 -6.29 18.34
CA PHE A 111 35.89 -4.91 18.41
C PHE A 111 35.30 -4.51 17.06
N ILE A 112 34.10 -3.94 17.11
CA ILE A 112 33.37 -3.52 15.92
C ILE A 112 32.95 -2.07 16.05
N THR A 113 33.03 -1.36 14.94
CA THR A 113 32.40 -0.04 14.80
C THR A 113 31.60 -0.02 13.52
N MET A 114 30.38 0.52 13.57
CA MET A 114 29.49 0.71 12.44
C MET A 114 29.09 2.17 12.35
N ARG A 115 29.00 2.68 11.12
CA ARG A 115 28.48 4.03 10.83
C ARG A 115 27.48 3.95 9.70
N ALA A 116 26.34 4.62 9.85
CA ALA A 116 25.36 4.75 8.78
C ALA A 116 24.61 6.10 8.86
N PRO A 117 24.16 6.69 7.74
CA PRO A 117 23.37 7.91 7.76
C PRO A 117 22.01 7.74 8.46
N ILE A 118 21.49 8.81 9.09
CA ILE A 118 20.18 8.78 9.78
C ILE A 118 18.97 8.82 8.84
N ASP A 119 19.19 9.04 7.54
CA ASP A 119 18.14 8.99 6.53
C ASP A 119 17.81 7.54 6.10
N ARG A 120 18.52 6.55 6.63
CA ARG A 120 18.27 5.12 6.43
C ARG A 120 17.49 4.53 7.60
N THR A 121 16.54 3.63 7.32
CA THR A 121 15.75 3.00 8.39
C THR A 121 16.58 2.07 9.28
N TRP A 122 17.61 1.43 8.73
CA TRP A 122 18.52 0.52 9.43
C TRP A 122 19.75 0.28 8.54
N ALA A 123 20.86 -0.16 9.13
CA ALA A 123 22.04 -0.64 8.40
C ALA A 123 22.58 -1.92 9.05
N ALA A 124 23.18 -2.79 8.26
CA ALA A 124 23.70 -4.05 8.76
C ALA A 124 24.96 -4.53 8.03
N ILE A 125 25.79 -5.27 8.78
CA ILE A 125 26.95 -6.00 8.30
C ILE A 125 26.77 -7.46 8.69
N GLY A 126 26.90 -8.37 7.73
CA GLY A 126 26.94 -9.81 7.97
C GLY A 126 28.35 -10.33 7.82
N ILE A 127 28.84 -11.10 8.79
CA ILE A 127 30.16 -11.76 8.72
C ILE A 127 30.01 -13.28 8.65
N GLY A 128 31.05 -13.94 8.13
CA GLY A 128 31.17 -15.41 8.08
C GLY A 128 30.83 -16.01 6.72
N GLN A 129 29.82 -15.49 6.01
CA GLN A 129 29.38 -16.00 4.71
C GLN A 129 29.26 -14.90 3.65
N ASP A 130 29.14 -15.29 2.38
CA ASP A 130 28.82 -14.41 1.24
C ASP A 130 27.32 -14.30 0.95
N ARG A 131 26.50 -14.76 1.88
CA ARG A 131 25.04 -14.78 1.79
C ARG A 131 24.41 -14.54 3.16
N MET A 132 23.14 -14.18 3.16
CA MET A 132 22.38 -13.88 4.37
C MET A 132 22.25 -15.09 5.30
N GLU A 133 22.03 -16.26 4.71
CA GLU A 133 22.00 -17.54 5.42
C GLU A 133 23.36 -17.86 6.04
N GLY A 134 23.37 -18.19 7.34
CA GLY A 134 24.57 -18.58 8.07
C GLY A 134 25.48 -17.44 8.48
N SER A 135 25.19 -16.18 8.10
CA SER A 135 25.94 -15.02 8.56
C SER A 135 25.50 -14.56 9.96
N LEU A 136 26.45 -14.09 10.76
CA LEU A 136 26.15 -13.27 11.94
C LEU A 136 25.98 -11.82 11.50
N ILE A 137 24.77 -11.29 11.69
CA ILE A 137 24.35 -9.98 11.17
C ILE A 137 24.33 -8.98 12.32
N PHE A 138 25.24 -8.02 12.27
CA PHE A 138 25.26 -6.83 13.10
C PHE A 138 24.32 -5.80 12.50
N MET A 139 23.16 -5.58 13.12
CA MET A 139 22.18 -4.60 12.64
C MET A 139 22.05 -3.44 13.63
N ILE A 140 22.02 -2.23 13.09
CA ILE A 140 21.79 -1.00 13.84
C ILE A 140 20.62 -0.20 13.27
N TYR A 141 19.90 0.47 14.16
CA TYR A 141 18.88 1.46 13.85
C TYR A 141 18.76 2.43 15.01
N ARG A 142 18.07 3.56 14.80
CA ARG A 142 17.86 4.53 15.87
C ARG A 142 16.97 3.98 16.97
N ASP A 143 17.31 4.35 18.20
CA ASP A 143 16.49 4.09 19.37
C ASP A 143 15.19 4.93 19.34
N GLU A 144 14.32 4.78 20.33
CA GLU A 144 13.07 5.56 20.38
C GLU A 144 13.29 7.05 20.63
N SER A 145 14.40 7.43 21.29
CA SER A 145 14.75 8.85 21.50
C SER A 145 15.17 9.55 20.20
N GLY A 146 15.67 8.78 19.23
CA GLY A 146 16.23 9.28 17.98
C GLY A 146 17.66 9.83 18.11
N SER A 147 18.19 9.90 19.33
CA SER A 147 19.56 10.36 19.65
C SER A 147 20.52 9.19 19.92
N GLY A 148 19.99 8.01 20.22
CA GLY A 148 20.75 6.79 20.46
C GLY A 148 20.65 5.78 19.32
N VAL A 149 21.33 4.65 19.51
CA VAL A 149 21.38 3.54 18.55
C VAL A 149 21.00 2.25 19.26
N THR A 150 20.07 1.51 18.68
CA THR A 150 19.77 0.15 19.09
C THR A 150 20.56 -0.83 18.24
N PHE A 151 21.32 -1.70 18.91
CA PHE A 151 22.06 -2.79 18.29
C PHE A 151 21.29 -4.10 18.41
N SER A 152 21.24 -4.82 17.31
CA SER A 152 20.46 -6.04 17.12
C SER A 152 21.33 -7.05 16.38
N PRO A 153 22.11 -7.89 17.08
CA PRO A 153 22.73 -9.04 16.47
C PRO A 153 21.65 -10.02 16.02
N ARG A 154 21.79 -10.56 14.80
CA ARG A 154 20.81 -11.46 14.21
C ARG A 154 21.47 -12.60 13.45
N VAL A 155 20.70 -13.66 13.24
CA VAL A 155 21.07 -14.80 12.38
C VAL A 155 19.90 -15.15 11.47
N ALA A 156 20.18 -15.74 10.31
CA ALA A 156 19.18 -16.24 9.38
C ALA A 156 19.62 -17.59 8.79
N TYR A 157 18.65 -18.47 8.51
CA TYR A 157 18.89 -19.76 7.84
C TYR A 157 18.32 -19.76 6.41
N GLY A 158 18.25 -18.59 5.79
CA GLY A 158 17.69 -18.42 4.46
C GLY A 158 17.50 -16.95 4.10
N ASN A 159 16.87 -16.71 2.96
CA ASN A 159 16.60 -15.36 2.45
C ASN A 159 15.25 -14.82 2.96
N TYR A 160 15.13 -14.73 4.29
CA TYR A 160 14.01 -14.13 5.01
C TYR A 160 14.57 -13.28 6.16
N GLU A 161 13.74 -12.41 6.73
CA GLU A 161 14.12 -11.50 7.80
C GLU A 161 14.91 -12.22 8.92
N PRO A 162 16.14 -11.79 9.26
CA PRO A 162 16.92 -12.40 10.30
C PRO A 162 16.25 -12.21 11.66
N THR A 163 16.40 -13.20 12.53
CA THR A 163 15.88 -13.18 13.89
C THR A 163 16.96 -12.76 14.87
N TYR A 164 16.57 -12.06 15.93
CA TYR A 164 17.48 -11.64 16.99
C TYR A 164 18.24 -12.83 17.58
N TYR A 165 19.55 -12.65 17.76
CA TYR A 165 20.47 -13.63 18.31
C TYR A 165 20.86 -13.21 19.74
N ASP A 166 20.25 -13.86 20.72
CA ASP A 166 20.32 -13.50 22.14
C ASP A 166 21.56 -14.05 22.88
N ARG A 167 22.31 -14.96 22.24
CA ARG A 167 23.50 -15.57 22.83
C ARG A 167 24.74 -14.69 22.75
N MET A 168 24.90 -13.87 21.71
CA MET A 168 26.03 -12.95 21.59
C MET A 168 26.17 -12.10 22.86
N LYS A 169 27.39 -11.95 23.40
CA LYS A 169 27.67 -11.07 24.54
C LYS A 169 28.53 -9.92 24.08
N TRP A 170 28.11 -8.70 24.43
CA TRP A 170 28.80 -7.49 24.01
C TRP A 170 28.61 -6.36 25.02
N GLU A 171 29.55 -5.44 25.00
CA GLU A 171 29.55 -4.20 25.77
C GLU A 171 29.63 -3.02 24.80
N THR A 172 28.80 -2.00 25.04
CA THR A 172 28.81 -0.79 24.21
C THR A 172 29.99 0.09 24.62
N LEU A 173 30.74 0.57 23.63
CA LEU A 173 31.90 1.42 23.83
C LEU A 173 31.56 2.90 23.64
N PRO A 174 32.39 3.82 24.19
CA PRO A 174 32.27 5.25 23.93
C PRO A 174 32.25 5.59 22.43
N GLY A 175 31.54 6.64 22.05
CA GLY A 175 31.35 7.02 20.64
C GLY A 175 30.14 6.37 19.97
N THR A 176 29.34 5.58 20.69
CA THR A 176 28.01 5.14 20.24
C THR A 176 26.98 6.26 20.40
N GLY A 177 26.17 6.50 19.38
CA GLY A 177 25.13 7.53 19.38
C GLY A 177 24.88 8.12 17.99
N VAL A 178 24.07 9.16 17.93
CA VAL A 178 23.79 9.89 16.69
C VAL A 178 24.56 11.20 16.68
N PHE A 179 25.48 11.34 15.71
CA PHE A 179 26.36 12.51 15.56
C PHE A 179 26.44 12.93 14.10
N ASN A 180 26.39 14.23 13.82
CA ASN A 180 26.63 14.81 12.48
C ASN A 180 25.83 14.11 11.36
N GLY A 181 24.55 13.81 11.60
CA GLY A 181 23.69 13.16 10.61
C GLY A 181 23.97 11.66 10.38
N SER A 182 24.78 11.02 11.22
CA SER A 182 25.06 9.58 11.17
C SER A 182 24.83 8.92 12.53
N MET A 183 24.34 7.68 12.52
CA MET A 183 24.36 6.79 13.67
C MET A 183 25.70 6.04 13.70
N PHE A 184 26.31 6.03 14.88
CA PHE A 184 27.54 5.32 15.20
C PHE A 184 27.26 4.28 16.28
N PHE A 185 27.77 3.08 16.08
CA PHE A 185 27.73 2.02 17.08
C PHE A 185 29.11 1.42 17.21
N SER A 186 29.66 1.42 18.41
CA SER A 186 30.93 0.77 18.72
C SER A 186 30.73 -0.19 19.90
N ALA A 187 31.29 -1.39 19.77
CA ALA A 187 31.13 -2.42 20.79
C ALA A 187 32.33 -3.36 20.84
N ARG A 188 32.59 -3.87 22.06
CA ARG A 188 33.43 -5.04 22.31
C ARG A 188 32.51 -6.24 22.44
N CYS A 189 32.64 -7.22 21.56
CA CYS A 189 31.99 -8.50 21.73
C CYS A 189 32.95 -9.46 22.45
N THR A 190 32.44 -10.18 23.44
CA THR A 190 33.23 -11.04 24.35
C THR A 190 32.89 -12.53 24.20
N ASP A 191 31.73 -12.86 23.63
CA ASP A 191 31.30 -14.26 23.45
C ASP A 191 30.33 -14.39 22.26
N HIS A 192 30.44 -15.53 21.56
CA HIS A 192 29.64 -15.90 20.39
C HIS A 192 29.68 -14.89 19.21
N CYS A 193 30.81 -14.19 19.04
CA CYS A 193 31.09 -13.28 17.92
C CYS A 193 31.84 -13.96 16.77
N ARG A 194 32.67 -14.95 17.11
CA ARG A 194 33.57 -15.64 16.19
C ARG A 194 33.04 -17.00 15.75
N SER A 195 32.09 -17.56 16.50
CA SER A 195 31.38 -18.80 16.17
C SER A 195 29.94 -18.70 16.63
N TRP A 196 29.01 -19.12 15.77
CA TRP A 196 27.57 -19.10 16.01
C TRP A 196 26.90 -20.24 15.22
N PRO A 197 25.59 -20.50 15.45
CA PRO A 197 24.88 -21.51 14.65
C PRO A 197 24.86 -21.14 13.16
N GLY A 198 25.55 -21.94 12.35
CA GLY A 198 25.57 -21.78 10.90
C GLY A 198 26.79 -21.06 10.33
N GLY A 199 27.73 -20.59 11.15
CA GLY A 199 28.94 -19.93 10.66
C GLY A 199 29.99 -19.61 11.71
N TRP A 200 31.17 -19.21 11.24
CA TRP A 200 32.29 -18.75 12.06
C TRP A 200 33.13 -17.73 11.29
N VAL A 201 34.01 -17.04 12.00
CA VAL A 201 35.07 -16.20 11.45
C VAL A 201 36.42 -16.84 11.69
N ASP A 202 37.18 -17.00 10.60
CA ASP A 202 38.59 -17.35 10.67
C ASP A 202 39.44 -16.06 10.67
N VAL A 203 40.02 -15.73 11.81
CA VAL A 203 40.84 -14.51 11.97
C VAL A 203 42.19 -14.60 11.27
N SER A 204 42.58 -15.79 10.79
CA SER A 204 43.79 -15.98 10.00
C SER A 204 43.55 -15.80 8.49
N ASN A 205 42.28 -15.68 8.07
CA ASN A 205 41.90 -15.58 6.67
C ASN A 205 42.01 -14.14 6.13
N GLU A 206 42.79 -13.96 5.07
CA GLU A 206 42.96 -12.67 4.40
C GLU A 206 41.77 -12.29 3.50
N ASN A 207 40.86 -13.23 3.25
CA ASN A 207 39.68 -13.07 2.42
C ASN A 207 38.42 -13.55 3.13
N GLN A 208 38.26 -13.21 4.41
CA GLN A 208 37.08 -13.57 5.18
C GLN A 208 35.83 -12.94 4.54
N LYS A 209 34.84 -13.78 4.25
CA LYS A 209 33.61 -13.36 3.57
C LYS A 209 32.73 -12.54 4.50
N ALA A 210 32.19 -11.46 3.94
CA ALA A 210 31.22 -10.59 4.58
C ALA A 210 30.21 -10.04 3.56
N ILE A 211 29.10 -9.54 4.08
CA ILE A 211 28.02 -8.89 3.35
C ILE A 211 27.61 -7.61 4.05
N TYR A 212 27.02 -6.69 3.32
CA TYR A 212 26.39 -5.51 3.90
C TYR A 212 24.97 -5.36 3.36
N ALA A 213 24.11 -4.70 4.12
CA ALA A 213 22.76 -4.34 3.68
C ALA A 213 22.29 -3.06 4.36
N VAL A 214 21.52 -2.26 3.65
CA VAL A 214 20.95 -1.01 4.16
C VAL A 214 19.45 -0.96 3.86
N GLY A 215 18.68 -0.53 4.84
CA GLY A 215 17.24 -0.31 4.68
C GLY A 215 16.92 0.86 3.75
N PRO A 216 15.65 0.97 3.32
CA PRO A 216 15.20 2.08 2.48
C PRO A 216 15.33 3.42 3.21
N LYS A 217 15.24 4.51 2.44
CA LYS A 217 15.22 5.86 3.02
C LYS A 217 13.99 6.07 3.91
N GLY A 218 14.19 6.68 5.07
CA GLY A 218 13.13 7.07 6.01
C GLY A 218 13.53 6.98 7.48
N GLY A 219 12.62 7.42 8.35
CA GLY A 219 12.77 7.28 9.79
C GLY A 219 12.25 5.94 10.31
N PHE A 220 13.02 5.33 11.21
CA PHE A 220 12.66 4.13 11.96
C PHE A 220 13.31 4.23 13.35
N PHE A 221 12.53 3.98 14.39
CA PHE A 221 12.88 4.23 15.79
C PHE A 221 12.32 3.11 16.65
N SER A 222 13.16 2.42 17.42
CA SER A 222 12.74 1.30 18.26
C SER A 222 13.84 0.95 19.26
N ASN A 223 13.47 0.74 20.53
CA ASN A 223 14.38 0.18 21.55
C ASN A 223 14.39 -1.36 21.52
N LYS A 224 13.43 -1.98 20.82
CA LYS A 224 13.28 -3.44 20.75
C LYS A 224 14.30 -4.03 19.80
N ARG A 225 15.16 -4.91 20.31
CA ARG A 225 16.22 -5.60 19.57
C ARG A 225 15.71 -6.64 18.55
N ASP A 226 14.47 -7.09 18.69
CA ASP A 226 13.81 -8.08 17.84
C ASP A 226 12.75 -7.47 16.91
N THR A 227 12.73 -6.13 16.79
CA THR A 227 11.74 -5.43 15.96
C THR A 227 11.83 -5.84 14.49
N SER A 228 10.68 -5.88 13.80
CA SER A 228 10.67 -6.22 12.39
C SER A 228 11.08 -5.03 11.52
N VAL A 229 11.90 -5.27 10.51
CA VAL A 229 12.46 -4.26 9.61
C VAL A 229 11.94 -4.42 8.18
N LYS A 230 12.15 -3.39 7.35
CA LYS A 230 11.83 -3.44 5.92
C LYS A 230 12.92 -4.17 5.14
N PHE A 231 12.55 -4.71 3.98
CA PHE A 231 13.49 -5.26 3.01
C PHE A 231 14.61 -4.26 2.66
N HIS A 232 15.85 -4.73 2.49
CA HIS A 232 16.98 -3.87 2.16
C HIS A 232 16.87 -3.27 0.75
N GLU A 233 17.24 -1.99 0.62
CA GLU A 233 17.30 -1.27 -0.66
C GLU A 233 18.67 -1.47 -1.31
N GLU A 234 19.73 -1.36 -0.51
CA GLU A 234 21.13 -1.56 -0.91
C GLU A 234 21.67 -2.82 -0.22
N PHE A 235 22.46 -3.62 -0.93
CA PHE A 235 23.16 -4.77 -0.37
C PHE A 235 24.36 -5.16 -1.23
N GLY A 236 25.30 -5.87 -0.62
CA GLY A 236 26.48 -6.33 -1.34
C GLY A 236 27.32 -7.31 -0.55
N ARG A 237 28.45 -7.70 -1.18
CA ARG A 237 29.43 -8.65 -0.66
C ARG A 237 30.80 -7.99 -0.66
N PHE A 238 31.59 -8.26 0.35
CA PHE A 238 32.97 -7.80 0.44
C PHE A 238 33.81 -8.84 1.20
N THR A 239 35.13 -8.72 1.12
CA THR A 239 36.05 -9.50 1.95
C THR A 239 36.75 -8.61 2.96
N ILE A 240 37.16 -9.24 4.06
CA ILE A 240 37.95 -8.63 5.13
C ILE A 240 39.26 -9.39 5.24
N ASN A 241 40.38 -8.68 5.22
CA ASN A 241 41.68 -9.21 5.58
C ASN A 241 41.78 -9.28 7.10
N MET A 242 41.49 -10.45 7.67
CA MET A 242 41.47 -10.61 9.12
C MET A 242 42.88 -10.60 9.74
N LYS A 243 43.93 -10.97 8.99
CA LYS A 243 45.30 -10.88 9.51
C LYS A 243 45.68 -9.44 9.87
N ARG A 244 45.23 -8.47 9.07
CA ARG A 244 45.44 -7.04 9.37
C ARG A 244 44.70 -6.62 10.63
N THR A 245 43.59 -7.29 10.98
CA THR A 245 42.76 -6.90 12.11
C THR A 245 43.37 -7.23 13.47
N ILE A 246 44.48 -7.97 13.50
CA ILE A 246 45.17 -8.36 14.72
C ILE A 246 46.00 -7.17 15.20
N GLY A 247 45.70 -6.66 16.40
CA GLY A 247 46.39 -5.49 16.95
C GLY A 247 45.93 -5.13 18.36
N PRO A 248 46.04 -3.86 18.77
CA PRO A 248 45.54 -3.38 20.06
C PRO A 248 44.04 -3.65 20.21
N GLY A 249 43.59 -3.90 21.44
CA GLY A 249 42.18 -4.17 21.77
C GLY A 249 41.32 -2.92 21.84
N ASP A 250 41.36 -2.11 20.78
CA ASP A 250 40.67 -0.82 20.70
C ASP A 250 39.54 -0.85 19.66
N ALA A 251 38.56 0.04 19.85
CA ALA A 251 37.48 0.24 18.91
C ALA A 251 38.00 0.74 17.55
N PRO A 252 37.60 0.13 16.42
CA PRO A 252 37.93 0.62 15.10
C PRO A 252 37.46 2.08 14.90
N VAL A 253 38.32 2.91 14.34
CA VAL A 253 38.05 4.34 14.14
C VAL A 253 37.42 4.57 12.77
N LEU A 254 36.13 4.93 12.74
CA LEU A 254 35.39 5.27 11.52
C LEU A 254 35.16 6.78 11.39
N LYS A 255 36.11 7.50 10.80
CA LYS A 255 35.94 8.94 10.48
C LYS A 255 34.97 9.15 9.30
N GLY A 256 34.56 10.40 9.07
CA GLY A 256 33.67 10.77 7.97
C GLY A 256 34.31 10.57 6.58
N ASP A 257 35.62 10.64 6.51
CA ASP A 257 36.49 10.42 5.35
C ASP A 257 37.09 9.00 5.31
N ALA A 258 36.54 8.07 6.10
CA ALA A 258 36.99 6.67 6.08
C ALA A 258 36.99 6.11 4.64
N VAL A 259 38.02 5.32 4.35
CA VAL A 259 38.21 4.63 3.07
C VAL A 259 38.30 3.12 3.31
N ASN A 260 38.20 2.34 2.24
CA ASN A 260 38.42 0.90 2.33
C ASN A 260 39.90 0.64 2.62
N GLU A 261 40.18 -0.06 3.72
CA GLU A 261 41.51 -0.52 4.09
C GLU A 261 41.43 -1.96 4.60
N GLY A 262 42.23 -2.88 4.06
CA GLY A 262 42.14 -4.29 4.43
C GLY A 262 40.79 -4.93 4.06
N THR A 263 40.01 -4.31 3.17
CA THR A 263 38.74 -4.86 2.68
C THR A 263 38.61 -4.70 1.17
N ASN A 264 37.94 -5.64 0.51
CA ASN A 264 37.71 -5.60 -0.93
C ASN A 264 36.22 -5.77 -1.26
N GLN A 265 35.66 -4.80 -1.98
CA GLN A 265 34.28 -4.86 -2.48
C GLN A 265 34.17 -5.93 -3.58
N ILE A 266 33.28 -6.92 -3.41
CA ILE A 266 33.03 -7.99 -4.41
C ILE A 266 31.84 -7.64 -5.30
N SER A 267 30.71 -7.25 -4.70
CA SER A 267 29.49 -6.93 -5.44
C SER A 267 28.65 -5.91 -4.69
N ALA A 268 28.05 -4.96 -5.40
CA ALA A 268 27.14 -3.98 -4.83
C ALA A 268 25.87 -3.89 -5.68
N ASN A 269 24.73 -3.83 -5.02
CA ASN A 269 23.41 -3.73 -5.63
C ASN A 269 22.60 -2.68 -4.87
N ASP A 270 21.98 -1.76 -5.60
CA ASP A 270 21.09 -0.72 -5.06
C ASP A 270 19.74 -0.71 -5.79
N GLY A 271 18.76 -0.03 -5.21
CA GLY A 271 17.43 0.16 -5.79
C GLY A 271 16.53 -1.07 -5.66
N ARG A 272 16.86 -2.00 -4.76
CA ARG A 272 16.02 -3.19 -4.55
C ARG A 272 14.73 -2.81 -3.83
N ARG A 273 13.62 -3.38 -4.29
CA ARG A 273 12.27 -3.14 -3.75
C ARG A 273 11.58 -4.45 -3.44
N ASP A 274 10.68 -4.42 -2.47
CA ASP A 274 9.78 -5.55 -2.18
C ASP A 274 8.61 -5.56 -3.18
N TYR A 275 8.90 -6.03 -4.40
CA TYR A 275 7.91 -6.11 -5.47
C TYR A 275 6.73 -7.02 -5.10
N LYS A 276 6.92 -8.07 -4.31
CA LYS A 276 5.83 -8.98 -3.91
C LYS A 276 4.81 -8.26 -3.05
N SER A 277 5.27 -7.52 -2.04
CA SER A 277 4.40 -6.70 -1.20
C SER A 277 3.71 -5.58 -2.01
N ILE A 278 4.43 -4.93 -2.93
CA ILE A 278 3.86 -3.88 -3.80
C ILE A 278 2.75 -4.45 -4.70
N PHE A 279 3.00 -5.55 -5.42
CA PHE A 279 2.00 -6.16 -6.29
C PHE A 279 0.80 -6.69 -5.50
N HIS A 280 1.02 -7.30 -4.33
CA HIS A 280 -0.06 -7.67 -3.42
C HIS A 280 -0.96 -6.46 -3.11
N ALA A 281 -0.38 -5.34 -2.68
CA ALA A 281 -1.15 -4.14 -2.34
C ALA A 281 -1.93 -3.60 -3.55
N VAL A 282 -1.31 -3.47 -4.71
CA VAL A 282 -1.96 -2.94 -5.93
C VAL A 282 -3.11 -3.83 -6.38
N LEU A 283 -2.90 -5.15 -6.44
CA LEU A 283 -3.93 -6.10 -6.86
C LEU A 283 -5.09 -6.14 -5.85
N MET A 284 -4.78 -6.18 -4.54
CA MET A 284 -5.81 -6.27 -3.50
C MET A 284 -6.61 -4.97 -3.34
N VAL A 285 -5.96 -3.80 -3.31
CA VAL A 285 -6.67 -2.52 -3.21
C VAL A 285 -7.46 -2.25 -4.49
N GLY A 286 -6.84 -2.45 -5.67
CA GLY A 286 -7.52 -2.25 -6.95
C GLY A 286 -8.74 -3.15 -7.13
N SER A 287 -8.68 -4.40 -6.68
CA SER A 287 -9.84 -5.29 -6.75
C SER A 287 -10.90 -4.99 -5.69
N LEU A 288 -10.53 -4.97 -4.40
CA LEU A 288 -11.47 -4.88 -3.29
C LEU A 288 -12.10 -3.49 -3.14
N VAL A 289 -11.33 -2.44 -3.34
CA VAL A 289 -11.76 -1.05 -3.10
C VAL A 289 -12.34 -0.42 -4.38
N PHE A 290 -11.92 -0.89 -5.56
CA PHE A 290 -12.38 -0.33 -6.83
C PHE A 290 -13.22 -1.30 -7.66
N LEU A 291 -12.68 -2.41 -8.16
CA LEU A 291 -13.41 -3.29 -9.10
C LEU A 291 -14.69 -3.89 -8.51
N ILE A 292 -14.67 -4.32 -7.24
CA ILE A 292 -15.85 -4.91 -6.61
C ILE A 292 -16.99 -3.89 -6.46
N PRO A 293 -16.78 -2.69 -5.88
CA PRO A 293 -17.79 -1.62 -5.89
C PRO A 293 -18.22 -1.19 -7.29
N PHE A 294 -17.28 -1.11 -8.25
CA PHE A 294 -17.59 -0.77 -9.64
C PHE A 294 -18.59 -1.74 -10.26
N GLY A 295 -18.47 -3.04 -9.97
CA GLY A 295 -19.46 -4.01 -10.44
C GLY A 295 -20.87 -3.76 -9.91
N ALA A 296 -21.03 -3.22 -8.70
CA ALA A 296 -22.34 -2.81 -8.18
C ALA A 296 -22.90 -1.58 -8.92
N VAL A 297 -22.03 -0.66 -9.35
CA VAL A 297 -22.40 0.50 -10.16
C VAL A 297 -22.94 0.09 -11.53
N LEU A 298 -22.34 -0.92 -12.19
CA LEU A 298 -22.82 -1.45 -13.48
C LEU A 298 -24.29 -1.91 -13.44
N LEU A 299 -24.71 -2.51 -12.33
CA LEU A 299 -26.11 -2.88 -12.13
C LEU A 299 -27.00 -1.64 -11.92
N ARG A 300 -26.51 -0.64 -11.17
CA ARG A 300 -27.31 0.53 -10.79
C ARG A 300 -27.51 1.55 -11.92
N LEU A 301 -26.57 1.64 -12.87
CA LEU A 301 -26.65 2.59 -13.98
C LEU A 301 -27.34 2.05 -15.23
N GLY A 302 -27.37 0.73 -15.43
CA GLY A 302 -27.92 0.17 -16.68
C GLY A 302 -28.38 -1.28 -16.61
N ASN A 303 -28.60 -1.85 -15.41
CA ASN A 303 -28.95 -3.26 -15.22
C ASN A 303 -28.05 -4.22 -16.03
N MET A 304 -26.76 -3.88 -16.14
CA MET A 304 -25.80 -4.58 -17.01
C MET A 304 -25.30 -5.88 -16.38
N VAL A 305 -26.18 -6.87 -16.21
CA VAL A 305 -25.90 -8.12 -15.47
C VAL A 305 -24.72 -8.90 -16.06
N ARG A 306 -24.57 -8.94 -17.40
CA ARG A 306 -23.44 -9.62 -18.07
C ARG A 306 -22.10 -8.98 -17.71
N TRP A 307 -22.02 -7.65 -17.78
CA TRP A 307 -20.81 -6.89 -17.44
C TRP A 307 -20.51 -6.93 -15.94
N HIS A 308 -21.55 -6.94 -15.10
CA HIS A 308 -21.39 -7.19 -13.67
C HIS A 308 -20.72 -8.55 -13.42
N ALA A 309 -21.26 -9.63 -14.01
CA ALA A 309 -20.70 -10.97 -13.83
C ALA A 309 -19.25 -11.07 -14.33
N LEU A 310 -18.95 -10.50 -15.51
CA LEU A 310 -17.59 -10.47 -16.04
C LEU A 310 -16.64 -9.70 -15.11
N ASN A 311 -17.01 -8.49 -14.69
CA ASN A 311 -16.22 -7.68 -13.77
C ASN A 311 -15.96 -8.40 -12.44
N GLN A 312 -16.99 -9.00 -11.84
CA GLN A 312 -16.83 -9.74 -10.57
C GLN A 312 -15.94 -10.97 -10.73
N GLY A 313 -16.03 -11.68 -11.87
CA GLY A 313 -15.14 -12.80 -12.20
C GLY A 313 -13.68 -12.35 -12.33
N VAL A 314 -13.42 -11.27 -13.08
CA VAL A 314 -12.07 -10.70 -13.22
C VAL A 314 -11.53 -10.20 -11.88
N ALA A 315 -12.35 -9.50 -11.09
CA ALA A 315 -11.97 -9.02 -9.76
C ALA A 315 -11.59 -10.19 -8.84
N LEU A 316 -12.36 -11.29 -8.85
CA LEU A 316 -12.06 -12.48 -8.04
C LEU A 316 -10.72 -13.12 -8.44
N LEU A 317 -10.43 -13.24 -9.75
CA LEU A 317 -9.13 -13.76 -10.20
C LEU A 317 -7.97 -12.89 -9.72
N ILE A 318 -8.11 -11.57 -9.81
CA ILE A 318 -7.10 -10.62 -9.32
C ILE A 318 -6.91 -10.75 -7.80
N VAL A 319 -7.99 -10.91 -7.03
CA VAL A 319 -7.93 -11.17 -5.58
C VAL A 319 -7.18 -12.45 -5.29
N ILE A 320 -7.40 -13.55 -6.02
CA ILE A 320 -6.69 -14.81 -5.81
C ILE A 320 -5.18 -14.64 -6.04
N VAL A 321 -4.78 -13.97 -7.13
CA VAL A 321 -3.37 -13.68 -7.40
C VAL A 321 -2.76 -12.80 -6.31
N GLY A 322 -3.45 -11.71 -5.95
CA GLY A 322 -3.05 -10.83 -4.86
C GLY A 322 -2.89 -11.57 -3.54
N PHE A 323 -3.84 -12.45 -3.21
CA PHE A 323 -3.84 -13.28 -2.01
C PHE A 323 -2.61 -14.21 -1.96
N VAL A 324 -2.33 -14.93 -3.05
CA VAL A 324 -1.15 -15.79 -3.16
C VAL A 324 0.14 -14.99 -2.94
N LEU A 325 0.27 -13.81 -3.56
CA LEU A 325 1.42 -12.94 -3.32
C LEU A 325 1.53 -12.49 -1.86
N GLY A 326 0.39 -12.24 -1.20
CA GLY A 326 0.29 -11.92 0.23
C GLY A 326 0.79 -13.05 1.14
N VAL A 327 0.43 -14.29 0.81
CA VAL A 327 0.92 -15.48 1.53
C VAL A 327 2.42 -15.68 1.28
N LEU A 328 2.88 -15.56 0.04
CA LEU A 328 4.29 -15.72 -0.31
C LEU A 328 5.18 -14.66 0.35
N THR A 329 4.76 -13.39 0.36
CA THR A 329 5.49 -12.33 1.07
C THR A 329 5.48 -12.53 2.58
N SER A 330 4.51 -13.26 3.13
CA SER A 330 4.42 -13.48 4.57
C SER A 330 5.59 -14.30 5.11
N PHE A 331 6.18 -15.18 4.28
CA PHE A 331 7.33 -15.98 4.67
C PHE A 331 8.67 -15.21 4.71
N TRP A 332 8.70 -13.99 4.17
CA TRP A 332 9.90 -13.15 4.17
C TRP A 332 10.11 -12.33 5.44
N TYR A 333 9.08 -12.14 6.26
CA TYR A 333 9.17 -11.30 7.46
C TYR A 333 8.75 -12.06 8.72
N SER A 334 9.45 -11.80 9.81
CA SER A 334 9.15 -12.34 11.13
C SER A 334 7.77 -11.90 11.61
N ARG A 335 7.37 -10.65 11.30
CA ARG A 335 6.05 -10.11 11.65
C ARG A 335 4.87 -10.78 10.95
N SER A 336 5.10 -11.49 9.84
CA SER A 336 4.04 -12.08 9.01
C SER A 336 4.08 -13.61 8.93
N ARG A 337 5.21 -14.26 9.18
CA ARG A 337 5.37 -15.70 8.96
C ARG A 337 4.43 -16.57 9.80
N GLY A 338 3.99 -16.08 10.96
CA GLY A 338 3.05 -16.79 11.83
C GLY A 338 1.56 -16.65 11.45
N PHE A 339 1.21 -15.81 10.47
CA PHE A 339 -0.18 -15.55 10.06
C PHE A 339 -1.13 -15.08 11.19
N LYS A 340 -0.58 -14.41 12.22
CA LYS A 340 -1.33 -13.98 13.41
C LYS A 340 -1.76 -12.50 13.39
N SER A 341 -1.35 -11.73 12.37
CA SER A 341 -1.70 -10.31 12.32
C SER A 341 -3.18 -10.10 11.97
N ALA A 342 -3.77 -9.02 12.48
CA ALA A 342 -5.15 -8.65 12.17
C ALA A 342 -5.38 -8.53 10.64
N HIS A 343 -4.40 -7.98 9.90
CA HIS A 343 -4.48 -7.86 8.45
C HIS A 343 -4.59 -9.23 7.74
N GLN A 344 -3.82 -10.22 8.20
CA GLN A 344 -3.84 -11.56 7.63
C GLN A 344 -5.14 -12.29 7.97
N ILE A 345 -5.55 -12.26 9.24
CA ILE A 345 -6.78 -12.94 9.70
C ILE A 345 -8.02 -12.37 8.98
N ILE A 346 -8.17 -11.04 8.97
CA ILE A 346 -9.27 -10.38 8.26
C ILE A 346 -9.17 -10.64 6.75
N GLY A 347 -7.95 -10.63 6.20
CA GLY A 347 -7.71 -10.96 4.79
C GLY A 347 -8.21 -12.35 4.41
N PHE A 348 -7.92 -13.38 5.21
CA PHE A 348 -8.43 -14.73 4.98
C PHE A 348 -9.96 -14.79 5.03
N ILE A 349 -10.58 -14.12 6.00
CA ILE A 349 -12.04 -14.05 6.13
C ILE A 349 -12.65 -13.38 4.89
N VAL A 350 -12.09 -12.25 4.44
CA VAL A 350 -12.57 -11.53 3.26
C VAL A 350 -12.45 -12.39 1.99
N VAL A 351 -11.35 -13.11 1.80
CA VAL A 351 -11.18 -14.02 0.65
C VAL A 351 -12.19 -15.17 0.70
N ALA A 352 -12.41 -15.78 1.86
CA ALA A 352 -13.43 -16.82 2.03
C ALA A 352 -14.84 -16.29 1.73
N PHE A 353 -15.17 -15.10 2.23
CA PHE A 353 -16.45 -14.44 1.96
C PHE A 353 -16.61 -14.10 0.48
N LEU A 354 -15.55 -13.72 -0.22
CA LEU A 354 -15.59 -13.46 -1.67
C LEU A 354 -15.90 -14.71 -2.49
N LEU A 355 -15.30 -15.85 -2.13
CA LEU A 355 -15.61 -17.13 -2.77
C LEU A 355 -17.08 -17.51 -2.53
N ALA A 356 -17.57 -17.35 -1.30
CA ALA A 356 -18.99 -17.56 -0.98
C ALA A 356 -19.91 -16.59 -1.74
N GLN A 357 -19.54 -15.30 -1.81
CA GLN A 357 -20.27 -14.26 -2.54
C GLN A 357 -20.41 -14.61 -4.02
N PHE A 358 -19.32 -15.09 -4.64
CA PHE A 358 -19.32 -15.52 -6.04
C PHE A 358 -20.23 -16.73 -6.25
N ALA A 359 -20.14 -17.75 -5.39
CA ALA A 359 -20.99 -18.94 -5.46
C ALA A 359 -22.49 -18.59 -5.29
N VAL A 360 -22.84 -17.79 -4.28
CA VAL A 360 -24.23 -17.34 -4.05
C VAL A 360 -24.72 -16.49 -5.22
N GLY A 361 -23.87 -15.62 -5.77
CA GLY A 361 -24.21 -14.81 -6.96
C GLY A 361 -24.49 -15.66 -8.20
N PHE A 362 -23.66 -16.68 -8.43
CA PHE A 362 -23.85 -17.65 -9.50
C PHE A 362 -25.16 -18.43 -9.35
N LEU A 363 -25.42 -18.97 -8.15
CA LEU A 363 -26.66 -19.70 -7.84
C LEU A 363 -27.90 -18.81 -7.98
N HIS A 364 -27.82 -17.55 -7.55
CA HIS A 364 -28.90 -16.58 -7.74
C HIS A 364 -29.19 -16.37 -9.22
N HIS A 365 -28.16 -16.12 -10.04
CA HIS A 365 -28.32 -15.89 -11.47
C HIS A 365 -28.86 -17.12 -12.21
N GLN A 366 -28.37 -18.31 -11.87
CA GLN A 366 -28.85 -19.56 -12.46
C GLN A 366 -30.32 -19.82 -12.16
N LYS A 367 -30.76 -19.61 -10.91
CA LYS A 367 -32.18 -19.76 -10.55
C LYS A 367 -33.04 -18.67 -11.17
N TYR A 368 -32.59 -17.40 -11.14
CA TYR A 368 -33.32 -16.28 -11.72
C TYR A 368 -33.57 -16.49 -13.23
N LYS A 369 -32.57 -16.99 -13.97
CA LYS A 369 -32.75 -17.34 -15.40
C LYS A 369 -33.85 -18.38 -15.62
N LYS A 370 -33.99 -19.36 -14.72
CA LYS A 370 -34.98 -20.44 -14.83
C LYS A 370 -36.38 -20.02 -14.38
N THR A 371 -36.48 -19.26 -13.29
CA THR A 371 -37.77 -18.98 -12.63
C THR A 371 -38.30 -17.56 -12.86
N GLN A 372 -37.45 -16.63 -13.30
CA GLN A 372 -37.74 -15.18 -13.36
C GLN A 372 -38.22 -14.57 -12.02
N GLN A 373 -38.04 -15.29 -10.91
CA GLN A 373 -38.45 -14.87 -9.57
C GLN A 373 -37.22 -14.53 -8.71
N THR A 374 -37.40 -13.59 -7.78
CA THR A 374 -36.37 -13.26 -6.80
C THR A 374 -36.17 -14.42 -5.83
N THR A 375 -34.92 -14.79 -5.57
CA THR A 375 -34.56 -15.84 -4.61
C THR A 375 -33.97 -15.23 -3.32
N PRO A 376 -34.04 -15.92 -2.17
CA PRO A 376 -33.40 -15.46 -0.92
C PRO A 376 -31.89 -15.25 -1.09
N TYR A 377 -31.25 -15.94 -2.04
CA TYR A 377 -29.85 -15.74 -2.41
C TYR A 377 -29.53 -14.31 -2.82
N LYS A 378 -30.49 -13.57 -3.42
CA LYS A 378 -30.31 -12.15 -3.72
C LYS A 378 -30.01 -11.34 -2.46
N THR A 379 -30.82 -11.55 -1.41
CA THR A 379 -30.69 -10.81 -0.15
C THR A 379 -29.37 -11.14 0.52
N VAL A 380 -29.01 -12.43 0.58
CA VAL A 380 -27.71 -12.88 1.11
C VAL A 380 -26.55 -12.27 0.32
N HIS A 381 -26.58 -12.34 -1.02
CA HIS A 381 -25.55 -11.77 -1.89
C HIS A 381 -25.41 -10.25 -1.69
N VAL A 382 -26.50 -9.50 -1.56
CA VAL A 382 -26.43 -8.05 -1.35
C VAL A 382 -25.79 -7.71 0.01
N TRP A 383 -26.18 -8.38 1.09
CA TRP A 383 -25.65 -8.09 2.42
C TRP A 383 -24.21 -8.58 2.60
N LEU A 384 -23.90 -9.79 2.13
CA LEU A 384 -22.54 -10.32 2.15
C LEU A 384 -21.58 -9.44 1.34
N GLY A 385 -22.01 -8.95 0.17
CA GLY A 385 -21.24 -7.98 -0.62
C GLY A 385 -20.94 -6.69 0.14
N ARG A 386 -21.87 -6.16 0.94
CA ARG A 386 -21.64 -4.97 1.78
C ARG A 386 -20.61 -5.24 2.87
N ILE A 387 -20.71 -6.38 3.55
CA ILE A 387 -19.76 -6.81 4.59
C ILE A 387 -18.36 -6.94 3.99
N ILE A 388 -18.24 -7.56 2.81
CA ILE A 388 -16.95 -7.71 2.11
C ILE A 388 -16.33 -6.36 1.78
N ILE A 389 -17.09 -5.41 1.23
CA ILE A 389 -16.56 -4.08 0.90
C ILE A 389 -16.07 -3.37 2.17
N ALA A 390 -16.85 -3.41 3.25
CA ALA A 390 -16.48 -2.79 4.51
C ALA A 390 -15.22 -3.41 5.11
N LEU A 391 -15.20 -4.74 5.26
CA LEU A 391 -14.05 -5.47 5.83
C LEU A 391 -12.82 -5.38 4.93
N GLY A 392 -12.97 -5.52 3.61
CA GLY A 392 -11.88 -5.41 2.65
C GLY A 392 -11.24 -4.02 2.66
N THR A 393 -12.05 -2.96 2.74
CA THR A 393 -11.55 -1.58 2.84
C THR A 393 -10.83 -1.36 4.17
N PHE A 394 -11.40 -1.78 5.29
CA PHE A 394 -10.73 -1.71 6.59
C PHE A 394 -9.42 -2.50 6.59
N ASN A 395 -9.42 -3.68 5.99
CA ASN A 395 -8.23 -4.53 5.89
C ASN A 395 -7.11 -3.89 5.04
N ALA A 396 -7.45 -3.09 4.03
CA ALA A 396 -6.46 -2.36 3.24
C ALA A 396 -5.69 -1.34 4.08
N PHE A 397 -6.37 -0.60 4.98
CA PHE A 397 -5.71 0.31 5.91
C PHE A 397 -4.78 -0.41 6.89
N LEU A 398 -5.23 -1.57 7.40
CA LEU A 398 -4.38 -2.44 8.23
C LEU A 398 -3.16 -2.93 7.45
N GLY A 399 -3.32 -3.26 6.16
CA GLY A 399 -2.26 -3.73 5.29
C GLY A 399 -1.11 -2.74 5.12
N PHE A 400 -1.40 -1.47 4.84
CA PHE A 400 -0.34 -0.44 4.73
C PHE A 400 0.35 -0.17 6.06
N SER A 401 -0.37 -0.23 7.19
CA SER A 401 0.25 -0.13 8.51
C SER A 401 1.16 -1.34 8.79
N PHE A 402 0.70 -2.54 8.43
CA PHE A 402 1.43 -3.80 8.57
C PHE A 402 2.68 -3.88 7.67
N ALA A 403 2.64 -3.24 6.50
CA ALA A 403 3.78 -3.05 5.61
C ALA A 403 4.74 -1.93 6.08
N MET A 404 4.50 -1.33 7.27
CA MET A 404 5.25 -0.20 7.81
C MET A 404 5.27 1.01 6.85
N ASN A 405 4.17 1.22 6.11
CA ASN A 405 4.05 2.26 5.11
C ASN A 405 2.76 3.08 5.27
N ARG A 406 2.52 3.56 6.50
CA ARG A 406 1.31 4.29 6.90
C ARG A 406 0.99 5.52 6.05
N LYS A 407 1.98 6.10 5.34
CA LYS A 407 1.76 7.22 4.40
C LYS A 407 0.71 6.87 3.33
N PHE A 408 0.66 5.61 2.89
CA PHE A 408 -0.33 5.15 1.90
C PHE A 408 -1.76 5.09 2.43
N ASN A 409 -1.98 5.13 3.74
CA ASN A 409 -3.33 5.25 4.30
C ASN A 409 -3.97 6.59 3.94
N TYR A 410 -3.21 7.68 3.87
CA TYR A 410 -3.76 8.98 3.47
C TYR A 410 -4.20 8.98 2.00
N PHE A 411 -3.39 8.38 1.11
CA PHE A 411 -3.76 8.22 -0.30
C PHE A 411 -4.99 7.33 -0.48
N LEU A 412 -5.07 6.22 0.26
CA LEU A 412 -6.24 5.34 0.25
C LEU A 412 -7.49 6.07 0.75
N ALA A 413 -7.40 6.83 1.84
CA ALA A 413 -8.51 7.61 2.38
C ALA A 413 -9.02 8.64 1.37
N ALA A 414 -8.11 9.41 0.74
CA ALA A 414 -8.46 10.36 -0.30
C ALA A 414 -9.17 9.70 -1.50
N PHE A 415 -8.66 8.54 -1.94
CA PHE A 415 -9.28 7.75 -3.01
C PHE A 415 -10.70 7.28 -2.66
N ILE A 416 -10.91 6.80 -1.42
CA ILE A 416 -12.23 6.38 -0.95
C ILE A 416 -13.19 7.57 -0.87
N ILE A 417 -12.75 8.71 -0.34
CA ILE A 417 -13.56 9.94 -0.27
C ILE A 417 -13.98 10.37 -1.68
N LEU A 418 -13.06 10.36 -2.65
CA LEU A 418 -13.37 10.64 -4.05
C LEU A 418 -14.44 9.68 -4.59
N MET A 419 -14.30 8.38 -4.35
CA MET A 419 -15.29 7.39 -4.79
C MET A 419 -16.66 7.59 -4.15
N LEU A 420 -16.71 7.97 -2.87
CA LEU A 420 -17.95 8.30 -2.19
C LEU A 420 -18.59 9.56 -2.76
N LEU A 421 -17.83 10.62 -3.00
CA LEU A 421 -18.32 11.85 -3.62
C LEU A 421 -18.87 11.60 -5.03
N VAL A 422 -18.17 10.80 -5.84
CA VAL A 422 -18.64 10.40 -7.18
C VAL A 422 -19.95 9.60 -7.07
N SER A 423 -20.02 8.64 -6.15
CA SER A 423 -21.23 7.85 -5.90
C SER A 423 -22.42 8.73 -5.45
N LEU A 424 -22.18 9.70 -4.56
CA LEU A 424 -23.18 10.69 -4.13
C LEU A 424 -23.61 11.57 -5.30
N PHE A 425 -22.68 12.07 -6.10
CA PHE A 425 -22.99 12.89 -7.28
C PHE A 425 -23.91 12.16 -8.26
N PHE A 426 -23.64 10.89 -8.59
CA PHE A 426 -24.51 10.13 -9.49
C PHE A 426 -25.88 9.79 -8.87
N THR A 427 -25.93 9.52 -7.56
CA THR A 427 -27.19 9.18 -6.88
C THR A 427 -28.10 10.39 -6.66
N PHE A 428 -27.55 11.55 -6.30
CA PHE A 428 -28.31 12.79 -6.08
C PHE A 428 -28.48 13.61 -7.37
N GLY A 429 -27.44 13.74 -8.19
CA GLY A 429 -27.53 14.39 -9.50
C GLY A 429 -28.48 13.67 -10.45
N GLY A 430 -28.48 12.33 -10.46
CA GLY A 430 -29.44 11.54 -11.22
C GLY A 430 -30.89 11.67 -10.74
N LYS A 431 -31.13 12.01 -9.46
CA LYS A 431 -32.47 12.35 -8.95
C LYS A 431 -32.86 13.77 -9.34
N TRP A 432 -31.93 14.71 -9.30
CA TRP A 432 -32.15 16.11 -9.67
C TRP A 432 -32.46 16.28 -11.16
N VAL A 433 -31.74 15.58 -12.04
CA VAL A 433 -32.00 15.57 -13.49
C VAL A 433 -33.34 14.88 -13.81
N ARG A 434 -33.65 13.74 -13.17
CA ARG A 434 -34.94 13.05 -13.37
C ARG A 434 -36.14 13.83 -12.80
N GLY A 435 -35.94 14.60 -11.73
CA GLY A 435 -36.97 15.49 -11.18
C GLY A 435 -37.23 16.74 -12.05
N ARG A 436 -36.34 17.06 -12.99
CA ARG A 436 -36.49 18.16 -13.95
C ARG A 436 -36.87 17.73 -15.36
N MET A 437 -36.87 16.43 -15.67
CA MET A 437 -37.44 15.93 -16.92
C MET A 437 -38.95 15.83 -16.75
N PRO A 438 -39.77 16.58 -17.53
CA PRO A 438 -41.22 16.42 -17.50
C PRO A 438 -41.54 14.98 -17.91
N ALA A 439 -42.47 14.35 -17.18
CA ALA A 439 -42.96 13.01 -17.48
C ALA A 439 -43.61 13.01 -18.88
N LYS A 440 -42.84 12.76 -19.93
CA LYS A 440 -43.40 12.46 -21.24
C LYS A 440 -43.82 10.99 -21.25
N PHE A 441 -45.14 10.83 -21.28
CA PHE A 441 -45.95 9.62 -21.44
C PHE A 441 -46.09 8.75 -20.18
N GLY A 442 -47.09 9.11 -19.38
CA GLY A 442 -47.70 8.20 -18.42
C GLY A 442 -48.41 7.05 -19.15
N ASN A 443 -48.17 5.83 -18.68
CA ASN A 443 -48.96 4.66 -19.03
C ASN A 443 -50.39 4.84 -18.52
N GLN A 444 -51.32 4.88 -19.46
CA GLN A 444 -52.73 4.59 -19.24
C GLN A 444 -52.83 3.09 -18.90
N ALA A 445 -53.23 2.77 -17.69
CA ALA A 445 -53.72 1.44 -17.33
C ALA A 445 -55.08 1.60 -16.64
N GLN A 446 -56.13 1.79 -17.44
CA GLN A 446 -57.49 1.50 -17.03
C GLN A 446 -58.32 1.23 -18.28
N GLY A 447 -58.99 0.07 -18.31
CA GLY A 447 -59.82 -0.35 -19.43
C GLY A 447 -60.92 0.66 -19.75
N GLY A 448 -61.18 0.82 -21.04
CA GLY A 448 -62.24 1.67 -21.56
C GLY A 448 -61.91 2.04 -23.01
N TYR A 449 -62.71 1.53 -23.94
CA TYR A 449 -62.65 1.84 -25.36
C TYR A 449 -62.68 3.37 -25.55
N ASN A 450 -61.68 3.95 -26.20
CA ASN A 450 -61.67 5.36 -26.55
C ASN A 450 -62.46 5.52 -27.86
N PRO A 451 -63.61 6.22 -27.91
CA PRO A 451 -64.31 6.40 -29.17
C PRO A 451 -63.50 7.33 -30.10
N GLU A 452 -63.43 6.94 -31.37
CA GLU A 452 -62.77 7.66 -32.46
C GLU A 452 -63.25 9.13 -32.60
N PRO A 453 -62.44 10.03 -33.20
CA PRO A 453 -62.50 11.50 -33.02
C PRO A 453 -63.77 12.20 -33.48
N TRP A 454 -64.65 11.52 -34.22
CA TRP A 454 -65.89 12.08 -34.78
C TRP A 454 -67.11 11.98 -33.85
N ARG A 455 -66.95 11.50 -32.60
CA ARG A 455 -68.01 11.54 -31.56
C ARG A 455 -67.65 12.42 -30.35
N GLN A 456 -66.95 13.53 -30.56
CA GLN A 456 -66.78 14.54 -29.51
C GLN A 456 -67.91 15.58 -29.61
N ALA A 457 -68.77 15.65 -28.59
CA ALA A 457 -69.77 16.71 -28.48
C ALA A 457 -69.08 18.05 -28.12
N PRO A 458 -69.47 19.19 -28.71
CA PRO A 458 -68.88 20.48 -28.37
C PRO A 458 -69.28 20.90 -26.95
N THR A 459 -68.29 21.29 -26.14
CA THR A 459 -68.49 21.92 -24.83
C THR A 459 -68.71 23.42 -25.00
N HIS A 460 -69.77 23.93 -24.36
CA HIS A 460 -70.39 25.24 -24.56
C HIS A 460 -69.55 26.48 -24.27
N GLY A 461 -69.77 27.53 -25.07
CA GLY A 461 -69.69 28.95 -24.71
C GLY A 461 -70.88 29.67 -25.35
N GLY A 462 -71.75 30.28 -24.52
CA GLY A 462 -73.10 30.70 -24.91
C GLY A 462 -73.22 32.09 -25.54
N TYR A 463 -74.40 32.37 -26.13
CA TYR A 463 -75.25 33.57 -25.94
C TYR A 463 -76.60 33.40 -26.67
N ALA A 464 -77.65 33.94 -26.03
CA ALA A 464 -78.94 34.46 -26.55
C ALA A 464 -80.08 33.51 -27.02
N TYR A 465 -81.28 33.89 -26.55
CA TYR A 465 -82.64 33.36 -26.76
C TYR A 465 -83.04 33.12 -28.22
N ASP A 466 -83.82 32.06 -28.50
CA ASP A 466 -85.24 32.14 -28.92
C ASP A 466 -85.84 30.73 -29.22
N GLY A 467 -87.12 30.54 -28.90
CA GLY A 467 -88.06 29.68 -29.64
C GLY A 467 -87.93 28.14 -29.67
N GLY A 468 -88.82 27.47 -28.93
CA GLY A 468 -89.47 26.21 -29.39
C GLY A 468 -88.89 24.89 -28.86
N ALA A 469 -89.71 24.14 -28.12
CA ALA A 469 -89.41 22.76 -27.72
C ALA A 469 -89.57 21.78 -28.90
N PRO A 470 -88.60 20.89 -29.18
CA PRO A 470 -88.79 19.74 -30.07
C PRO A 470 -89.07 18.43 -29.29
N PRO A 471 -89.65 17.42 -29.96
CA PRO A 471 -90.50 16.41 -29.35
C PRO A 471 -89.77 15.28 -28.64
N ALA A 472 -90.48 14.64 -27.69
CA ALA A 472 -90.05 13.42 -27.01
C ALA A 472 -89.84 12.27 -28.01
N TYR A 473 -88.68 11.62 -27.93
CA TYR A 473 -88.34 10.49 -28.78
C TYR A 473 -89.06 9.22 -28.34
N GLN A 474 -89.78 8.61 -29.28
CA GLN A 474 -90.56 7.39 -29.14
C GLN A 474 -89.81 6.26 -29.90
N PRO A 475 -89.51 5.11 -29.26
CA PRO A 475 -88.73 4.06 -29.93
C PRO A 475 -89.54 3.34 -31.02
N PRO A 476 -88.96 3.05 -32.19
CA PRO A 476 -89.64 2.29 -33.23
C PRO A 476 -89.76 0.80 -32.89
N SER A 477 -90.89 0.23 -33.32
CA SER A 477 -91.29 -1.17 -33.27
C SER A 477 -90.51 -2.07 -34.23
N HIS A 478 -90.22 -3.28 -33.74
CA HIS A 478 -89.85 -4.54 -34.41
C HIS A 478 -89.75 -4.59 -35.95
N GLN A 479 -88.63 -5.11 -36.45
CA GLN A 479 -88.67 -6.11 -37.53
C GLN A 479 -87.45 -7.05 -37.50
N ASN A 480 -87.76 -8.34 -37.66
CA ASN A 480 -86.89 -9.52 -37.59
C ASN A 480 -85.73 -9.51 -38.59
N GLN A 481 -84.54 -9.94 -38.15
CA GLN A 481 -83.73 -10.88 -38.93
C GLN A 481 -82.73 -11.64 -38.02
N THR A 482 -82.91 -12.96 -38.02
CA THR A 482 -82.22 -14.02 -37.29
C THR A 482 -80.83 -14.32 -37.87
N ILE A 483 -79.77 -14.28 -37.06
CA ILE A 483 -78.60 -15.18 -37.18
C ILE A 483 -78.10 -15.46 -35.76
N GLY A 484 -78.12 -16.74 -35.37
CA GLY A 484 -77.89 -17.20 -34.00
C GLY A 484 -76.43 -17.34 -33.59
N LEU A 485 -76.20 -17.33 -32.28
CA LEU A 485 -75.36 -18.30 -31.60
C LEU A 485 -75.77 -18.36 -30.11
N THR A 486 -75.83 -19.58 -29.60
CA THR A 486 -76.55 -20.05 -28.43
C THR A 486 -75.87 -19.70 -27.10
N SER A 487 -76.64 -19.20 -26.14
CA SER A 487 -76.27 -19.10 -24.72
C SER A 487 -76.51 -20.43 -24.01
N MET A 488 -75.57 -20.90 -23.18
CA MET A 488 -75.84 -21.95 -22.20
C MET A 488 -75.78 -21.34 -20.78
N VAL A 489 -76.95 -21.33 -20.13
CA VAL A 489 -77.16 -21.13 -18.70
C VAL A 489 -77.35 -22.51 -18.06
N ALA A 490 -76.97 -22.61 -16.78
CA ALA A 490 -76.85 -23.82 -15.98
C ALA A 490 -78.14 -24.32 -15.30
N ASP A 491 -77.98 -25.53 -14.69
CA ASP A 491 -78.65 -26.11 -13.50
C ASP A 491 -79.81 -27.12 -13.74
N PRO A 492 -80.23 -28.01 -12.80
CA PRO A 492 -79.59 -28.67 -11.62
C PRO A 492 -79.79 -30.22 -11.56
N ALA A 493 -78.92 -30.98 -10.87
CA ALA A 493 -79.28 -32.19 -10.06
C ALA A 493 -78.06 -32.85 -9.37
N GLN A 494 -78.17 -32.94 -8.04
CA GLN A 494 -77.41 -33.59 -6.95
C GLN A 494 -76.80 -35.03 -7.13
N PRO A 495 -76.09 -35.65 -6.13
CA PRO A 495 -75.56 -35.16 -4.82
C PRO A 495 -74.14 -35.66 -4.37
N THR A 496 -73.56 -34.90 -3.43
CA THR A 496 -72.72 -35.24 -2.24
C THR A 496 -71.71 -36.42 -2.21
N LYS A 497 -70.46 -36.14 -1.79
CA LYS A 497 -69.95 -36.48 -0.43
C LYS A 497 -68.51 -35.99 -0.20
N GLU A 498 -68.32 -35.31 0.93
CA GLU A 498 -67.04 -35.04 1.57
C GLU A 498 -66.35 -36.33 2.03
N ARG A 499 -65.01 -36.33 2.08
CA ARG A 499 -64.26 -37.07 3.11
C ARG A 499 -62.92 -36.41 3.41
N SER A 500 -62.79 -35.98 4.66
CA SER A 500 -61.54 -35.59 5.31
C SER A 500 -60.75 -36.82 5.80
N GLY A 501 -59.49 -36.59 6.19
CA GLY A 501 -58.87 -37.37 7.27
C GLY A 501 -57.60 -38.16 6.93
N SER A 502 -56.45 -37.57 7.28
CA SER A 502 -55.39 -38.13 8.14
C SER A 502 -55.23 -39.66 8.23
N ARG A 503 -54.01 -40.17 7.95
CA ARG A 503 -53.21 -40.99 8.91
C ARG A 503 -51.80 -41.37 8.38
N ASP A 504 -50.83 -40.99 9.21
CA ASP A 504 -49.65 -41.70 9.71
C ASP A 504 -49.07 -42.99 9.07
N TYR A 505 -47.74 -42.96 9.00
CA TYR A 505 -46.72 -44.00 9.27
C TYR A 505 -46.99 -45.47 8.89
N ARG A 506 -46.15 -45.97 7.97
CA ARG A 506 -45.30 -47.16 8.23
C ARG A 506 -44.17 -47.32 7.21
N ASN A 507 -42.99 -47.61 7.74
CA ASN A 507 -41.81 -48.15 7.06
C ASN A 507 -42.14 -49.40 6.22
N ASN A 508 -41.41 -49.60 5.13
CA ASN A 508 -40.68 -50.83 4.88
C ASN A 508 -39.59 -50.63 3.82
N ASP A 509 -38.36 -50.93 4.23
CA ASP A 509 -37.21 -51.28 3.39
C ASP A 509 -37.59 -52.30 2.31
N LEU A 510 -37.17 -52.05 1.07
CA LEU A 510 -36.68 -53.08 0.14
C LEU A 510 -35.69 -52.40 -0.81
N GLY A 511 -34.43 -52.84 -0.76
CA GLY A 511 -33.31 -52.20 -1.43
C GLY A 511 -33.14 -52.53 -2.91
N SER A 512 -32.14 -51.91 -3.51
CA SER A 512 -31.06 -52.60 -4.23
C SER A 512 -30.05 -51.56 -4.76
N ALA A 513 -28.79 -51.93 -4.64
CA ALA A 513 -27.62 -51.16 -5.02
C ALA A 513 -27.46 -51.06 -6.54
N HIS A 514 -27.03 -49.90 -7.04
CA HIS A 514 -26.41 -49.77 -8.36
C HIS A 514 -25.23 -48.78 -8.31
N GLN A 515 -24.03 -49.34 -8.37
CA GLN A 515 -22.81 -48.76 -8.95
C GLN A 515 -22.11 -49.91 -9.73
N PRO A 516 -21.13 -49.66 -10.61
CA PRO A 516 -20.85 -48.50 -11.46
C PRO A 516 -20.73 -48.92 -12.96
N ARG A 517 -20.70 -47.95 -13.89
CA ARG A 517 -20.22 -48.18 -15.26
C ARG A 517 -18.99 -47.32 -15.52
N GLU A 518 -17.83 -47.98 -15.61
CA GLU A 518 -16.65 -47.52 -16.34
C GLU A 518 -16.74 -47.95 -17.82
N MET A 519 -15.73 -47.51 -18.59
CA MET A 519 -15.44 -47.64 -20.03
C MET A 519 -16.06 -46.49 -20.85
N VAL A 520 -15.29 -45.53 -21.38
CA VAL A 520 -14.05 -45.61 -22.19
C VAL A 520 -13.28 -44.29 -22.07
#